data_AF-A0A973RX15-F1
#
_entry.id   AF-A0A973RX15-F1
#
_cell.length_a   1.000
_cell.length_b   1.000
_cell.length_c   1.000
_cell.angle_alpha   90.00
_cell.angle_beta   90.00
_cell.angle_gamma   90.00
#
_symmetry.space_group_name_H-M   'P 1'
#
loop_
_entity.id
_entity.type
_entity.pdbx_description
1 polymer ?
#
loop_
_entity_poly.entity_id
_entity_poly.type
_entity_poly.pdbx_seq_one_letter_code
_entity_poly.pdbx_strand_id
1 'polypeptide(L)'
;MSAYDDLVNDARFWDQIQGDAKRTILCEPHRVDEIQAVIDERGYDHLTLRASPHCPEGKLLIIDDTAIEASDRQLMQRLRKGIRFYGG
;
A
#
# COMPACT_ATOMS: atom_id res chain seq x y z
N MET A 1 -23.23 -11.49 23.33
CA MET A 1 -22.17 -11.59 22.29
C MET A 1 -20.87 -11.86 23.02
N SER A 2 -20.18 -12.94 22.68
CA SER A 2 -19.01 -13.44 23.43
C SER A 2 -17.75 -12.70 22.97
N ALA A 3 -16.87 -12.31 23.89
CA ALA A 3 -15.57 -11.68 23.58
C ALA A 3 -14.67 -12.54 22.66
N TYR A 4 -14.96 -13.84 22.56
CA TYR A 4 -14.32 -14.74 21.59
C TYR A 4 -14.74 -14.46 20.15
N ASP A 5 -16.00 -14.07 19.91
CA ASP A 5 -16.48 -13.74 18.55
C ASP A 5 -15.80 -12.47 18.03
N ASP A 6 -15.58 -11.49 18.90
CA ASP A 6 -14.89 -10.24 18.56
C ASP A 6 -13.42 -10.48 18.21
N LEU A 7 -12.70 -11.30 18.98
CA LEU A 7 -11.29 -11.66 18.71
C LEU A 7 -11.11 -12.44 17.40
N VAL A 8 -12.01 -13.38 17.11
CA VAL A 8 -11.94 -14.18 15.87
C VAL A 8 -12.25 -13.32 14.64
N ASN A 9 -13.20 -12.39 14.76
CA ASN A 9 -13.50 -11.43 13.70
C ASN A 9 -12.34 -10.45 13.48
N ASP A 10 -11.69 -9.98 14.54
CA ASP A 10 -10.52 -9.11 14.43
C ASP A 10 -9.34 -9.82 13.75
N ALA A 11 -9.05 -11.07 14.11
CA ALA A 11 -8.00 -11.85 13.48
C ALA A 11 -8.24 -12.08 11.98
N ARG A 12 -9.49 -12.41 11.60
CA ARG A 12 -9.88 -12.54 10.17
C ARG A 12 -9.79 -11.21 9.43
N PHE A 13 -10.14 -10.11 10.07
CA PHE A 13 -10.04 -8.78 9.50
C PHE A 13 -8.58 -8.39 9.24
N TRP A 14 -7.68 -8.63 10.19
CA TRP A 14 -6.25 -8.35 10.01
C TRP A 14 -5.60 -9.26 8.95
N ASP A 15 -5.98 -10.53 8.90
CA ASP A 15 -5.51 -11.49 7.88
C ASP A 15 -6.00 -11.08 6.48
N GLN A 16 -7.26 -10.65 6.37
CA GLN A 16 -7.82 -10.12 5.13
C GLN A 16 -7.12 -8.83 4.71
N ILE A 17 -6.85 -7.90 5.64
CA ILE A 17 -6.10 -6.67 5.34
C ILE A 17 -4.69 -7.00 4.86
N GLN A 18 -4.02 -7.99 5.47
CA GLN A 18 -2.68 -8.40 5.03
C GLN A 18 -2.70 -9.03 3.64
N GLY A 19 -3.74 -9.82 3.31
CA GLY A 19 -3.94 -10.38 1.98
C GLY A 19 -4.33 -9.34 0.91
N ASP A 20 -5.09 -8.32 1.29
CA ASP A 20 -5.53 -7.23 0.40
C ASP A 20 -4.48 -6.10 0.26
N ALA A 21 -3.50 -6.03 1.17
CA ALA A 21 -2.46 -5.00 1.15
C ALA A 21 -1.49 -5.23 -0.01
N LYS A 22 -1.87 -4.71 -1.18
CA LYS A 22 -1.01 -4.69 -2.36
C LYS A 22 0.20 -3.81 -2.11
N ARG A 23 1.40 -4.39 -2.07
CA ARG A 23 2.64 -3.63 -1.97
C ARG A 23 3.18 -3.31 -3.35
N THR A 24 3.55 -2.06 -3.57
CA THR A 24 4.16 -1.61 -4.82
C THR A 24 5.67 -1.70 -4.70
N ILE A 25 6.32 -2.44 -5.60
CA ILE A 25 7.77 -2.47 -5.75
C ILE A 25 8.14 -1.50 -6.87
N LEU A 26 9.01 -0.54 -6.57
CA LEU A 26 9.69 0.27 -7.58
C LEU A 26 11.05 -0.33 -7.90
N CYS A 27 11.32 -0.44 -9.19
CA CYS A 27 12.60 -0.91 -9.71
C CYS A 27 13.10 -0.01 -10.85
N GLU A 28 14.34 -0.24 -11.25
CA GLU A 28 14.93 0.39 -12.42
C GLU A 28 14.21 -0.05 -13.71
N PRO A 29 13.98 0.85 -14.68
CA PRO A 29 13.20 0.51 -15.88
C PRO A 29 13.73 -0.68 -16.67
N HIS A 30 15.05 -0.90 -16.68
CA HIS A 30 15.68 -1.98 -17.42
C HIS A 30 15.60 -3.35 -16.72
N ARG A 31 15.14 -3.40 -15.46
CA ARG A 31 15.06 -4.63 -14.65
C ARG A 31 13.63 -5.14 -14.46
N VAL A 32 12.64 -4.43 -15.02
CA VAL A 32 11.21 -4.74 -14.86
C VAL A 32 10.92 -6.18 -15.26
N ASP A 33 11.38 -6.61 -16.43
CA ASP A 33 11.09 -7.95 -16.95
C ASP A 33 11.73 -9.06 -16.10
N GLU A 34 12.97 -8.84 -15.66
CA GLU A 34 13.71 -9.74 -14.76
C GLU A 34 12.95 -9.94 -13.44
N ILE A 35 12.53 -8.83 -12.82
CA ILE A 35 11.87 -8.85 -11.51
C ILE A 35 10.44 -9.38 -11.64
N GLN A 36 9.73 -9.04 -12.72
CA GLN A 36 8.39 -9.56 -12.98
C GLN A 36 8.41 -11.08 -13.12
N ALA A 37 9.39 -11.63 -13.84
CA ALA A 37 9.54 -13.08 -13.96
C ALA A 37 9.73 -13.77 -12.59
N VAL A 38 10.48 -13.15 -11.67
CA VAL A 38 10.67 -13.67 -10.30
C VAL A 38 9.37 -13.57 -9.48
N ILE A 39 8.62 -12.49 -9.61
CA ILE A 39 7.31 -12.32 -8.94
C ILE A 39 6.34 -13.39 -9.41
N ASP A 40 6.28 -13.63 -10.72
CA ASP A 40 5.40 -14.60 -11.36
C ASP A 40 5.78 -16.04 -10.98
N GLU A 41 7.07 -16.38 -11.02
CA GLU A 41 7.58 -17.71 -10.62
C GLU A 41 7.25 -18.03 -9.16
N ARG A 42 7.27 -17.02 -8.29
CA ARG A 42 7.04 -17.17 -6.85
C ARG A 42 5.56 -17.08 -6.47
N GLY A 43 4.67 -16.69 -7.39
CA GLY A 43 3.24 -16.52 -7.13
C GLY A 43 2.93 -15.38 -6.16
N TYR A 44 3.68 -14.28 -6.22
CA TYR A 44 3.46 -13.12 -5.34
C TYR A 44 2.36 -12.19 -5.89
N ASP A 45 1.13 -12.67 -5.95
CA ASP A 45 -0.03 -11.98 -6.57
C ASP A 45 -0.43 -10.67 -5.86
N HIS A 46 0.03 -10.49 -4.62
CA HIS A 46 -0.19 -9.29 -3.80
C HIS A 46 0.89 -8.21 -4.03
N LEU A 47 1.88 -8.45 -4.89
CA LEU A 47 2.90 -7.46 -5.23
C LEU A 47 2.57 -6.82 -6.58
N THR A 48 2.73 -5.50 -6.65
CA THR A 48 2.61 -4.73 -7.89
C THR A 48 3.98 -4.18 -8.26
N LEU A 49 4.53 -4.53 -9.41
CA LEU A 49 5.79 -3.98 -9.88
C LEU A 49 5.56 -2.69 -10.69
N ARG A 50 6.38 -1.67 -10.46
CA ARG A 50 6.42 -0.44 -11.27
C ARG A 50 7.85 -0.03 -11.59
N ALA A 51 8.05 0.42 -12.82
CA ALA A 51 9.30 1.04 -13.23
C ALA A 51 9.39 2.47 -12.67
N SER A 52 10.55 2.86 -12.15
CA SER A 52 10.82 4.25 -11.74
C SER A 52 12.24 4.66 -12.14
N PRO A 53 12.41 5.76 -12.90
CA PRO A 53 13.73 6.32 -13.21
C PRO A 53 14.44 6.91 -11.98
N HIS A 54 13.73 7.05 -10.87
CA HIS A 54 14.27 7.54 -9.60
C HIS A 54 14.61 6.41 -8.62
N CYS A 55 14.45 5.14 -9.03
CA CYS A 55 14.91 4.02 -8.23
C CYS A 55 16.45 4.00 -8.22
N PRO A 56 17.11 3.93 -7.05
CA PRO A 56 18.56 3.82 -6.98
C PRO A 56 19.06 2.53 -7.63
N GLU A 57 20.20 2.61 -8.31
CA GLU A 57 20.80 1.48 -9.01
C GLU A 57 21.02 0.28 -8.07
N GLY A 58 20.61 -0.91 -8.54
CA GLY A 58 20.73 -2.16 -7.81
C GLY A 58 19.79 -2.32 -6.62
N LYS A 59 18.89 -1.37 -6.37
CA LYS A 59 17.93 -1.42 -5.25
C LYS A 59 16.50 -1.60 -5.73
N LEU A 60 15.67 -2.08 -4.81
CA LEU A 60 14.21 -2.09 -4.94
C LEU A 60 13.65 -1.22 -3.82
N LEU A 61 12.65 -0.40 -4.13
CA LEU A 61 11.89 0.33 -3.13
C LEU A 61 10.55 -0.34 -2.96
N ILE A 62 10.13 -0.57 -1.73
CA ILE A 62 8.81 -1.13 -1.43
C ILE A 62 7.99 -0.02 -0.80
N ILE A 63 6.85 0.28 -1.41
CA ILE A 63 5.91 1.29 -0.95
C ILE A 63 4.53 0.69 -0.79
N ASP A 64 3.79 1.26 0.15
CA ASP A 64 2.37 1.00 0.34
C ASP A 64 1.60 2.20 -0.23
N ASP A 65 1.26 2.13 -1.53
CA ASP A 65 0.51 3.18 -2.22
C ASP A 65 -0.84 3.45 -1.52
N THR A 66 -1.45 2.40 -0.96
CA THR A 66 -2.76 2.49 -0.31
C THR A 66 -2.66 3.30 0.99
N ALA A 67 -1.61 3.06 1.80
CA ALA A 67 -1.34 3.83 3.00
C ALA A 67 -1.02 5.31 2.67
N ILE A 68 -0.32 5.56 1.57
CA ILE A 68 -0.03 6.92 1.09
C ILE A 68 -1.34 7.63 0.70
N GLU A 69 -2.18 7.01 -0.13
CA GLU A 69 -3.47 7.57 -0.55
C GLU A 69 -4.42 7.82 0.63
N ALA A 70 -4.47 6.90 1.59
CA ALA A 70 -5.28 7.05 2.79
C ALA A 70 -4.82 8.24 3.63
N SER A 71 -3.51 8.42 3.79
CA SER A 71 -2.90 9.54 4.51
C SER A 71 -3.23 10.88 3.84
N ASP A 72 -3.10 10.95 2.51
CA ASP A 72 -3.41 12.13 1.72
C ASP A 72 -4.89 12.52 1.83
N ARG A 73 -5.79 11.53 1.75
CA ARG A 73 -7.23 11.74 1.92
C ARG A 73 -7.57 12.31 3.29
N GLN A 74 -6.94 11.79 4.35
CA GLN A 74 -7.13 12.31 5.71
C GLN A 74 -6.64 13.75 5.85
N LEU A 75 -5.47 14.07 5.28
CA LEU A 75 -4.92 15.42 5.28
C LEU A 75 -5.87 16.40 4.59
N MET A 76 -6.35 16.06 3.39
CA MET A 76 -7.29 16.91 2.64
C MET A 76 -8.62 17.13 3.39
N GLN A 77 -9.13 16.10 4.08
CA GLN A 77 -10.30 16.26 4.94
C GLN A 77 -10.05 17.21 6.12
N ARG A 78 -8.87 17.17 6.74
CA ARG A 78 -8.50 18.10 7.82
C ARG A 78 -8.39 19.53 7.31
N LEU A 79 -7.73 19.74 6.17
CA LEU A 79 -7.62 21.06 5.53
C LEU A 79 -9.00 21.65 5.19
N ARG A 80 -9.91 20.85 4.62
CA ARG A 80 -11.29 21.27 4.33
C ARG A 80 -12.08 21.66 5.58
N LYS A 81 -11.88 20.97 6.71
CA LYS A 81 -12.52 21.30 7.99
C LYS A 81 -11.94 22.58 8.61
N GLY A 82 -10.65 22.84 8.45
CA GLY A 82 -9.98 24.05 8.95
C GLY A 82 -10.42 25.35 8.25
N ILE A 83 -10.74 25.27 6.95
CA ILE A 83 -11.15 26.45 6.15
C ILE A 83 -12.55 26.98 6.53
N ARG A 84 -13.39 26.20 7.23
CA ARG A 84 -14.76 26.63 7.60
C ARG A 84 -14.83 27.55 8.84
N PHE A 85 -13.72 27.82 9.53
CA PHE A 85 -13.72 28.58 10.79
C PHE A 85 -13.07 29.98 10.75
N TYR A 86 -12.63 30.45 9.58
CA TYR A 86 -12.09 31.82 9.42
C TYR A 86 -12.85 32.56 8.30
N GLY A 87 -14.09 32.93 8.61
CA GLY A 87 -14.98 33.68 7.72
C GLY A 87 -16.19 34.18 8.51
N GLY A 88 -15.92 34.99 9.53
CA GLY A 88 -16.88 35.69 10.37
C GLY A 88 -16.33 37.05 10.75
#